data_AF-A0A1B2F417-F1
#
_entry.id   AF-A0A1B2F417-F1
#
_cell.length_a   1.000
_cell.length_b   1.000
_cell.length_c   1.000
_cell.angle_alpha   90.00
_cell.angle_beta   90.00
_cell.angle_gamma   90.00
#
_symmetry.space_group_name_H-M   'P 1'
#
loop_
_entity.id
_entity.type
_entity.pdbx_description
1 polymer ?
#
loop_
_entity_poly.entity_id
_entity_poly.type
_entity_poly.pdbx_seq_one_letter_code
_entity_poly.pdbx_strand_id
1 'polypeptide(L)'
;MQTLHCEYRDHTITASVMTHPGSPLPFAAGCLITDPQGHTSRRLSLPMKMAFLSDLGNAQHAALAHGRWLVDQQLDGDHQVF
;
A
#
# COMPACT_ATOMS: atom_id res chain seq x y z
N MET A 1 14.94 3.26 -7.98
CA MET A 1 13.94 3.71 -6.97
C MET A 1 13.83 2.62 -5.92
N GLN A 2 14.17 2.90 -4.67
CA GLN A 2 13.93 1.94 -3.58
C GLN A 2 12.45 1.99 -3.23
N THR A 3 11.76 0.85 -3.41
CA THR A 3 10.40 0.66 -2.94
C THR A 3 10.45 0.36 -1.45
N LEU A 4 9.87 1.28 -0.66
CA LEU A 4 9.76 1.11 0.78
C LEU A 4 8.90 -0.11 1.11
N HIS A 5 9.33 -0.95 2.03
CA HIS A 5 8.56 -2.09 2.51
C HIS A 5 8.69 -2.20 4.03
N CYS A 6 7.75 -2.89 4.66
CA CYS A 6 7.86 -3.30 6.05
C CYS A 6 7.19 -4.65 6.28
N GLU A 7 7.64 -5.36 7.32
CA GLU A 7 6.98 -6.55 7.83
C GLU A 7 5.97 -6.16 8.92
N TYR A 8 4.79 -6.77 8.89
CA TYR A 8 3.73 -6.55 9.87
C TYR A 8 2.85 -7.80 10.02
N ARG A 9 2.75 -8.34 11.24
CA ARG A 9 1.96 -9.55 11.57
C ARG A 9 2.22 -10.70 10.58
N ASP A 10 3.49 -10.99 10.32
CA ASP A 10 3.99 -12.01 9.38
C ASP A 10 3.68 -11.75 7.89
N HIS A 11 3.13 -10.58 7.54
CA HIS A 11 2.93 -10.15 6.17
C HIS A 11 4.01 -9.16 5.74
N THR A 12 4.45 -9.23 4.49
CA THR A 12 5.31 -8.19 3.90
C THR A 12 4.45 -7.19 3.15
N ILE A 13 4.51 -5.93 3.55
CA ILE A 13 3.80 -4.83 2.90
C ILE A 13 4.81 -4.03 2.08
N THR A 14 4.59 -3.94 0.78
CA THR A 14 5.46 -3.19 -0.15
C THR A 14 4.72 -1.99 -0.72
N ALA A 15 5.28 -0.79 -0.58
CA ALA A 15 4.73 0.42 -1.17
C ALA A 15 4.82 0.37 -2.72
N SER A 16 3.69 0.63 -3.37
CA SER A 16 3.52 0.65 -4.82
C SER A 16 2.95 2.00 -5.27
N VAL A 17 3.85 2.95 -5.47
CA VAL A 17 3.51 4.32 -5.88
C VAL A 17 3.58 4.42 -7.41
N MET A 18 2.49 4.84 -8.05
CA MET A 18 2.45 5.14 -9.48
C MET A 18 2.65 6.64 -9.69
N THR A 19 3.53 7.00 -10.63
CA THR A 19 3.85 8.39 -10.95
C THR A 19 3.02 8.91 -12.13
N HIS A 20 2.52 10.13 -12.00
CA HIS A 20 1.72 10.84 -13.00
C HIS A 20 2.38 12.20 -13.28
N PRO A 21 3.37 12.26 -14.19
CA PRO A 21 4.07 13.49 -14.52
C PRO A 21 3.09 14.59 -14.97
N GLY A 22 3.28 15.81 -14.47
CA GLY A 22 2.44 16.96 -14.83
C GLY A 22 1.16 17.13 -14.00
N SER A 23 0.81 16.17 -13.14
CA SER A 23 -0.26 16.34 -12.15
C SER A 23 0.23 17.16 -10.95
N PRO A 24 -0.60 18.05 -10.36
CA PRO A 24 -0.28 18.70 -9.09
C PRO A 24 -0.12 17.71 -7.92
N LEU A 25 -0.72 16.51 -8.03
CA LEU A 25 -0.55 15.39 -7.13
C LEU A 25 -0.03 14.19 -7.94
N PRO A 26 1.28 14.12 -8.20
CA PRO A 26 1.83 13.17 -9.16
C PRO A 26 1.94 11.74 -8.61
N PHE A 27 1.79 11.52 -7.31
CA PHE A 27 2.02 10.20 -6.71
C PHE A 27 0.72 9.53 -6.30
N ALA A 28 0.30 8.51 -7.05
CA ALA A 28 -0.80 7.65 -6.63
C ALA A 28 -0.29 6.54 -5.71
N ALA A 29 -0.67 6.57 -4.44
CA ALA A 29 -0.28 5.62 -3.43
C ALA A 29 -1.09 4.31 -3.50
N GLY A 30 -0.43 3.21 -3.16
CA GLY A 30 -1.00 1.88 -3.08
C GLY A 30 0.04 0.91 -2.52
N CYS A 31 -0.35 -0.30 -2.18
CA CYS A 31 0.54 -1.31 -1.63
C CYS A 31 0.32 -2.69 -2.27
N LEU A 32 1.31 -3.57 -2.16
CA LEU A 32 1.15 -5.01 -2.31
C LEU A 32 1.35 -5.63 -0.93
N ILE A 33 0.60 -6.70 -0.66
CA ILE A 33 0.70 -7.45 0.59
C ILE A 33 1.06 -8.88 0.21
N THR A 34 2.14 -9.39 0.78
CA THR A 34 2.55 -10.78 0.67
C THR A 34 2.21 -11.50 1.97
N ASP A 35 1.43 -12.57 1.89
CA ASP A 35 1.08 -13.42 3.02
C ASP A 35 2.29 -14.27 3.50
N PRO A 36 2.20 -14.90 4.69
CA PRO A 36 3.26 -15.79 5.18
C PRO A 36 3.50 -17.03 4.31
N GLN A 37 2.55 -17.39 3.44
CA GLN A 37 2.64 -18.50 2.51
C GLN A 37 3.31 -18.10 1.18
N GLY A 38 3.61 -16.82 0.99
CA GLY A 38 4.27 -16.26 -0.19
C GLY A 38 3.32 -15.77 -1.28
N HIS A 39 2.00 -15.81 -1.09
CA HIS A 39 1.05 -15.23 -2.05
C HIS A 39 1.07 -13.71 -1.94
N THR A 40 1.26 -13.05 -3.08
CA THR A 40 1.25 -11.59 -3.16
C THR A 40 -0.04 -11.10 -3.79
N SER A 41 -0.69 -10.14 -3.15
CA SER A 41 -1.90 -9.49 -3.64
C SER A 41 -1.63 -8.72 -4.94
N ARG A 42 -2.71 -8.38 -5.66
CA ARG A 42 -2.64 -7.29 -6.64
C ARG A 42 -2.38 -5.95 -5.92
N ARG A 43 -2.05 -4.90 -6.67
CA ARG A 43 -1.88 -3.55 -6.12
C ARG A 43 -3.19 -3.05 -5.50
N LEU A 44 -3.18 -2.85 -4.18
CA LEU A 44 -4.26 -2.31 -3.39
C LEU A 44 -4.08 -0.79 -3.33
N SER A 45 -4.94 -0.08 -4.06
CA SER A 45 -4.90 1.38 -4.10
C SER A 45 -5.45 1.96 -2.81
N LEU A 46 -4.90 3.09 -2.37
CA LEU A 46 -5.50 3.84 -1.27
C LEU A 46 -6.93 4.29 -1.61
N PRO A 47 -7.79 4.53 -0.60
CA PRO A 47 -9.11 5.12 -0.81
C PRO A 47 -9.01 6.43 -1.62
N MET A 48 -9.92 6.65 -2.58
CA MET A 48 -9.85 7.76 -3.55
C MET A 48 -9.55 9.13 -2.93
N LYS A 49 -10.08 9.43 -1.74
CA LYS A 49 -9.86 10.70 -1.03
C LYS A 49 -8.40 10.94 -0.60
N MET A 50 -7.59 9.89 -0.50
CA MET A 50 -6.21 9.90 -0.01
C MET A 50 -5.24 9.27 -1.01
N ALA A 51 -5.71 8.93 -2.21
CA ALA A 51 -4.95 8.13 -3.16
C ALA A 51 -3.80 8.92 -3.82
N PHE A 52 -3.90 10.24 -3.93
CA PHE A 52 -2.92 11.06 -4.65
C PHE A 52 -2.22 12.03 -3.70
N LEU A 53 -0.88 12.06 -3.75
CA LEU A 53 -0.05 12.92 -2.92
C LEU A 53 0.95 13.73 -3.75
N SER A 54 1.39 14.86 -3.19
CA SER A 54 2.39 15.75 -3.79
C SER A 54 3.83 15.29 -3.53
N ASP A 55 4.05 14.44 -2.53
CA ASP A 55 5.36 13.96 -2.11
C ASP A 55 5.47 12.43 -2.16
N LEU A 56 6.58 11.92 -2.69
CA LEU A 56 6.82 10.48 -2.87
C LEU A 56 6.99 9.78 -1.51
N GLY A 57 7.72 10.39 -0.57
CA GLY A 57 7.93 9.82 0.75
C GLY A 57 6.62 9.66 1.50
N ASN A 58 5.78 10.68 1.47
CA ASN A 58 4.43 10.64 2.05
C ASN A 58 3.57 9.56 1.37
N ALA A 59 3.63 9.44 0.04
CA ALA A 59 2.89 8.40 -0.68
C ALA A 59 3.33 6.99 -0.28
N GLN A 60 4.64 6.79 -0.09
CA GLN A 60 5.19 5.51 0.36
C GLN A 60 4.79 5.17 1.81
N HIS A 61 4.88 6.12 2.73
CA HIS A 61 4.45 5.90 4.11
C HIS A 61 2.94 5.69 4.24
N ALA A 62 2.14 6.44 3.48
CA ALA A 62 0.68 6.26 3.42
C ALA A 62 0.31 4.88 2.85
N ALA A 63 1.04 4.39 1.85
CA ALA A 63 0.91 3.04 1.32
C ALA A 63 1.16 1.97 2.39
N LEU A 64 2.23 2.10 3.19
CA LEU A 64 2.51 1.16 4.26
C LEU A 64 1.46 1.18 5.37
N ALA A 65 1.03 2.39 5.79
CA ALA A 65 -0.01 2.54 6.80
C ALA A 65 -1.32 1.90 6.34
N HIS A 66 -1.69 2.10 5.08
CA HIS A 66 -2.86 1.47 4.48
C HIS A 66 -2.74 -0.06 4.43
N GLY A 67 -1.57 -0.59 4.05
CA GLY A 67 -1.32 -2.03 4.05
C GLY A 67 -1.47 -2.66 5.43
N ARG A 68 -0.99 -1.99 6.49
CA ARG A 68 -1.16 -2.49 7.87
C ARG A 68 -2.63 -2.57 8.26
N TRP A 69 -3.40 -1.53 7.95
CA TRP A 69 -4.83 -1.48 8.21
C TRP A 69 -5.61 -2.57 7.44
N LEU A 70 -5.18 -2.92 6.22
CA LEU A 70 -5.77 -4.02 5.45
C LEU A 70 -5.45 -5.39 6.06
N VAL A 71 -4.21 -5.61 6.51
CA VAL A 71 -3.84 -6.85 7.22
C VAL A 71 -4.67 -7.00 8.50
N ASP A 72 -4.85 -5.92 9.27
CA ASP A 72 -5.66 -5.97 10.49
C ASP A 72 -7.12 -6.34 10.18
N GLN A 73 -7.75 -5.72 9.19
CA GLN A 73 -9.12 -6.11 8.78
C GLN A 73 -9.23 -7.55 8.28
N GLN A 74 -8.20 -8.07 7.61
CA GLN A 74 -8.18 -9.45 7.18
C GLN A 74 -8.15 -10.42 8.35
N LEU A 75 -7.33 -10.13 9.35
CA LEU A 75 -7.19 -10.95 10.54
C LEU A 75 -8.42 -10.86 11.45
N ASP A 76 -9.09 -9.70 11.46
CA ASP A 76 -10.34 -9.48 12.19
C ASP A 76 -11.57 -10.06 11.45
N GLY A 77 -11.38 -10.57 10.22
CA GLY A 77 -12.43 -11.24 9.42
C GLY A 77 -13.37 -10.30 8.68
N ASP A 78 -13.09 -8.99 8.65
CA ASP A 78 -13.95 -7.96 8.05
C ASP A 78 -13.64 -7.73 6.55
N HIS A 79 -12.46 -8.16 6.06
CA HIS A 79 -12.07 -7.96 4.66
C HIS A 79 -11.15 -9.06 4.10
N GLN A 80 -11.51 -9.67 2.96
CA GLN A 80 -10.60 -10.57 2.23
C GLN A 80 -9.74 -9.77 1.24
N VAL A 81 -8.43 -9.91 1.38
CA VAL A 81 -7.43 -9.16 0.60
C VAL A 81 -6.88 -9.97 -0.58
N PHE A 82 -7.27 -11.24 -0.66
CA PHE A 82 -6.86 -12.23 -1.67
C PHE A 82 -8.07 -12.69 -2.49
#